data_AF-A0A959GH48-F1
#
_entry.id   AF-A0A959GH48-F1
#
_cell.length_a   1.000
_cell.length_b   1.000
_cell.length_c   1.000
_cell.angle_alpha   90.00
_cell.angle_beta   90.00
_cell.angle_gamma   90.00
#
_symmetry.space_group_name_H-M   'P 1'
#
loop_
_entity.id
_entity.type
_entity.pdbx_description
1 polymer ?
#
loop_
_entity_poly.entity_id
_entity_poly.type
_entity_poly.pdbx_seq_one_letter_code
_entity_poly.pdbx_strand_id
1 'polypeptide(L)'
;MIGKPNFILFTLAVLGFAACQSPVPEQSLDVSSPSGKLKVQSFLTTEGQPAYLITYDGKAVIDTSTLGFEFQDATPLAGGMELVEQATSSTNETWEMPW
;
A
#
# COMPACT_ATOMS: atom_id res chain seq x y z
N MET A 1 -29.26 48.00 -18.61
CA MET A 1 -27.86 47.54 -18.42
C MET A 1 -27.66 47.22 -16.94
N ILE A 2 -26.81 46.21 -16.67
CA ILE A 2 -26.48 45.59 -15.37
C ILE A 2 -27.51 44.54 -14.88
N GLY A 3 -27.35 43.31 -15.37
CA GLY A 3 -27.72 42.08 -14.64
C GLY A 3 -26.44 41.47 -14.08
N LYS A 4 -26.34 41.30 -12.75
CA LYS A 4 -25.15 40.77 -12.08
C LYS A 4 -24.85 39.33 -12.57
N PRO A 5 -23.58 38.97 -12.82
CA PRO A 5 -23.25 37.62 -13.23
C PRO A 5 -23.49 36.67 -12.06
N ASN A 6 -24.18 35.57 -12.35
CA ASN A 6 -24.60 34.56 -11.39
C ASN A 6 -23.39 33.70 -10.96
N PHE A 7 -22.48 34.29 -10.18
CA PHE A 7 -21.23 33.66 -9.72
C PHE A 7 -21.47 32.44 -8.82
N ILE A 8 -22.67 32.32 -8.25
CA ILE A 8 -23.11 31.23 -7.37
C ILE A 8 -23.33 29.92 -8.14
N LEU A 9 -23.60 29.96 -9.45
CA LEU A 9 -23.78 28.73 -10.23
C LEU A 9 -22.47 28.06 -10.64
N PHE A 10 -21.35 28.80 -10.65
CA PHE A 10 -20.06 28.25 -11.06
C PHE A 10 -19.31 27.58 -9.91
N THR A 11 -19.61 27.93 -8.66
CA THR A 11 -18.98 27.32 -7.47
C THR A 11 -19.54 25.93 -7.14
N LEU A 12 -20.77 25.60 -7.58
CA LEU A 12 -21.41 24.31 -7.27
C LEU A 12 -20.94 23.16 -8.18
N ALA A 13 -20.39 23.46 -9.36
CA ALA A 13 -19.93 22.45 -10.33
C ALA A 13 -18.53 21.87 -10.01
N VAL A 14 -17.73 22.57 -9.20
CA VAL A 14 -16.36 22.14 -8.84
C VAL A 14 -16.36 21.12 -7.67
N LEU A 15 -17.42 21.08 -6.86
CA LEU A 15 -17.53 20.16 -5.72
C LEU A 15 -17.84 18.70 -6.10
N GLY A 16 -18.16 18.42 -7.36
CA GLY A 16 -18.59 17.08 -7.80
C GLY A 16 -17.47 16.08 -8.11
N PHE A 17 -16.20 16.52 -8.21
CA PHE A 17 -15.09 15.67 -8.65
C PHE A 17 -14.19 15.14 -7.51
N ALA A 18 -14.49 15.46 -6.25
CA ALA A 18 -13.63 15.08 -5.12
C ALA A 18 -14.03 13.77 -4.41
N ALA A 19 -14.99 13.01 -4.94
CA ALA A 19 -15.59 11.87 -4.23
C ALA A 19 -15.29 10.52 -4.91
N CYS A 20 -14.01 10.17 -5.07
CA CYS A 20 -13.54 8.78 -5.29
C CYS A 20 -12.03 8.73 -5.05
N GLN A 21 -11.59 9.00 -3.83
CA GLN A 21 -10.28 8.54 -3.38
C GLN A 21 -10.55 7.28 -2.58
N SER A 22 -10.30 6.12 -3.18
CA SER A 22 -10.25 4.86 -2.43
C SER A 22 -9.21 5.05 -1.31
N PRO A 23 -9.50 4.65 -0.08
CA PRO A 23 -8.51 4.76 1.00
C PRO A 23 -7.30 3.93 0.60
N VAL A 24 -6.22 4.60 0.22
CA VAL A 24 -4.89 3.99 0.18
C VAL A 24 -4.52 3.81 1.66
N PRO A 25 -4.11 2.60 2.09
CA PRO A 25 -3.59 2.43 3.44
C PRO A 25 -2.46 3.46 3.63
N GLU A 26 -2.61 4.42 4.54
CA GLU A 26 -1.64 5.50 4.76
C GLU A 26 -0.24 4.98 5.16
N GLN A 27 -0.13 3.68 5.42
CA GLN A 27 1.08 2.97 5.83
C GLN A 27 1.32 1.74 4.96
N SER A 28 1.43 1.91 3.64
CA SER A 28 1.83 0.85 2.71
C SER A 28 3.22 1.07 2.13
N LEU A 29 4.07 0.03 2.13
CA LEU A 29 5.32 0.00 1.36
C LEU A 29 5.15 -0.87 0.12
N ASP A 30 5.31 -0.25 -1.03
CA ASP A 30 5.35 -0.93 -2.33
C ASP A 30 6.82 -1.12 -2.76
N VAL A 31 7.22 -2.35 -3.05
CA VAL A 31 8.50 -2.66 -3.71
C VAL A 31 8.26 -3.40 -5.02
N SER A 32 9.04 -3.08 -6.04
CA SER A 32 8.89 -3.66 -7.38
C SER A 32 10.19 -4.34 -7.82
N SER A 33 10.06 -5.46 -8.54
CA SER A 33 11.19 -6.09 -9.22
C SER A 33 11.85 -5.14 -10.23
N PRO A 34 13.11 -5.37 -10.63
CA PRO A 34 13.78 -4.54 -11.63
C PRO A 34 13.01 -4.41 -12.96
N SER A 35 12.28 -5.46 -13.34
CA SER A 35 11.43 -5.47 -14.54
C SER A 35 10.11 -4.69 -14.39
N GLY A 36 9.75 -4.30 -13.17
CA GLY A 36 8.47 -3.68 -12.82
C GLY A 36 7.26 -4.63 -12.84
N LYS A 37 7.40 -5.87 -13.32
CA LYS A 37 6.27 -6.80 -13.48
C LYS A 37 5.79 -7.37 -12.16
N LEU A 38 6.71 -7.75 -11.28
CA LEU A 38 6.38 -8.22 -9.93
C LEU A 38 6.39 -7.03 -8.98
N LYS A 39 5.30 -6.85 -8.23
CA LYS A 39 5.18 -5.85 -7.16
C LYS A 39 4.67 -6.52 -5.89
N VAL A 40 5.31 -6.19 -4.77
CA VAL A 40 4.87 -6.54 -3.42
C VAL A 40 4.39 -5.27 -2.75
N GLN A 41 3.14 -5.27 -2.31
CA GLN A 41 2.58 -4.26 -1.42
C GLN A 41 2.53 -4.84 -0.01
N SER A 42 3.08 -4.12 0.96
CA SER A 42 3.06 -4.50 2.38
C SER A 42 2.37 -3.41 3.18
N PHE A 43 1.55 -3.78 4.14
CA PHE A 43 0.69 -2.87 4.91
C PHE A 43 0.31 -3.47 6.26
N LEU A 44 -0.27 -2.65 7.14
CA LEU A 44 -0.91 -3.13 8.37
C LEU A 44 -2.43 -3.19 8.17
N THR A 45 -3.07 -4.24 8.68
CA THR A 45 -4.53 -4.29 8.79
C THR A 45 -5.02 -3.31 9.85
N THR A 46 -6.34 -3.11 9.94
CA THR A 46 -6.95 -2.27 10.99
C THR A 46 -6.68 -2.77 12.41
N GLU A 47 -6.31 -4.04 12.56
CA GLU A 47 -5.94 -4.67 13.83
C GLU A 47 -4.42 -4.60 14.09
N GLY A 48 -3.66 -3.93 13.22
CA GLY A 48 -2.21 -3.85 13.30
C GLY A 48 -1.51 -5.18 12.97
N GLN A 49 -2.13 -6.05 12.17
CA GLN A 49 -1.46 -7.26 11.66
C GLN A 49 -0.68 -6.92 10.38
N PRO A 50 0.60 -7.27 10.24
CA PRO A 50 1.31 -7.13 8.98
C PRO A 50 0.70 -8.03 7.91
N ALA A 51 0.50 -7.47 6.72
CA ALA A 51 -0.06 -8.16 5.59
C ALA A 51 0.66 -7.77 4.30
N TYR A 52 0.56 -8.63 3.30
CA TYR A 52 1.10 -8.36 1.97
C TYR A 52 0.18 -8.86 0.87
N LEU A 53 0.34 -8.25 -0.30
CA LEU A 53 -0.30 -8.61 -1.56
C LEU A 53 0.76 -8.58 -2.66
N ILE A 54 0.75 -9.58 -3.54
CA ILE A 54 1.69 -9.67 -4.67
C ILE A 54 0.93 -9.62 -5.98
N THR A 55 1.37 -8.73 -6.87
CA THR A 55 0.91 -8.70 -8.27
C THR A 55 2.03 -9.08 -9.22
N TYR A 56 1.67 -9.77 -10.29
CA TYR A 56 2.50 -9.96 -11.47
C TYR A 56 1.77 -9.41 -12.68
N ASP A 57 2.39 -8.46 -13.38
CA ASP A 57 1.84 -7.80 -14.57
C ASP A 57 0.43 -7.21 -14.31
N GLY A 58 0.29 -6.59 -13.14
CA GLY A 58 -0.96 -5.97 -12.68
C GLY A 58 -2.04 -6.94 -12.18
N LYS A 59 -1.81 -8.25 -12.21
CA LYS A 59 -2.75 -9.27 -11.74
C LYS A 59 -2.31 -9.81 -10.38
N ALA A 60 -3.24 -9.95 -9.45
CA ALA A 60 -2.96 -10.58 -8.16
C ALA A 60 -2.52 -12.04 -8.38
N VAL A 61 -1.34 -12.38 -7.84
CA VAL A 61 -0.81 -13.75 -7.81
C VAL A 61 -0.75 -14.31 -6.39
N ILE A 62 -0.62 -13.43 -5.40
CA ILE A 62 -0.91 -13.70 -4.00
C ILE A 62 -1.82 -12.57 -3.54
N ASP A 63 -3.06 -12.91 -3.17
CA ASP A 63 -3.97 -11.96 -2.53
C ASP A 63 -3.53 -11.69 -1.08
N THR A 64 -4.24 -10.81 -0.41
CA THR A 64 -4.03 -10.38 0.97
C THR A 64 -3.72 -11.56 1.89
N SER A 65 -2.48 -11.60 2.36
CA SER A 65 -1.96 -12.64 3.24
C SER A 65 -1.34 -11.99 4.47
N THR A 66 -1.72 -12.44 5.66
CA THR A 66 -1.20 -11.93 6.93
C THR A 66 0.12 -12.61 7.29
N LEU A 67 0.93 -11.92 8.09
CA LEU A 67 2.20 -12.37 8.64
C LEU A 67 2.15 -12.24 10.16
N GLY A 68 2.58 -13.29 10.86
CA GLY A 68 2.66 -13.30 12.31
C GLY A 68 3.23 -14.60 12.84
N PHE A 69 3.52 -14.62 14.13
CA PHE A 69 4.01 -15.80 14.83
C PHE A 69 3.16 -16.09 16.06
N GLU A 70 2.80 -17.36 16.21
CA GLU A 70 2.26 -17.92 17.45
C GLU A 70 3.42 -18.44 18.31
N PHE A 71 3.33 -18.22 19.61
CA PHE A 71 4.31 -18.73 20.57
C PHE A 71 3.63 -19.64 21.58
N GLN A 72 4.34 -20.67 22.03
CA GLN A 72 3.78 -21.68 22.94
C GLN A 72 3.37 -21.09 24.30
N ASP A 73 4.23 -20.23 24.87
CA ASP A 73 4.10 -19.70 26.24
C ASP A 73 4.25 -18.17 26.31
N ALA A 74 3.94 -17.47 25.20
CA ALA A 74 4.05 -16.02 25.12
C ALA A 74 2.95 -15.41 24.24
N THR A 75 2.74 -14.11 24.39
CA THR A 75 1.78 -13.36 23.58
C THR A 75 2.16 -13.44 22.09
N PRO A 76 1.23 -13.79 21.19
CA PRO A 76 1.51 -13.90 19.76
C PRO A 76 2.00 -12.59 19.16
N LEU A 77 2.94 -12.67 18.21
CA LEU A 77 3.29 -11.56 17.34
C LEU A 77 2.38 -11.59 16.11
N ALA A 78 1.10 -11.27 16.32
CA ALA A 78 0.07 -11.42 15.29
C ALA A 78 -0.77 -10.16 15.05
N GLY A 79 -0.65 -9.11 15.88
CA GLY A 79 -1.44 -7.88 15.76
C GLY A 79 -0.96 -6.78 16.70
N GLY A 80 -1.61 -5.61 16.65
CA GLY A 80 -1.26 -4.44 17.45
C GLY A 80 0.10 -3.81 17.12
N MET A 81 0.64 -4.10 15.93
CA MET A 81 1.90 -3.51 15.47
C MET A 81 1.65 -2.15 14.85
N GLU A 82 2.66 -1.29 14.92
CA GLU A 82 2.69 0.01 14.25
C GLU A 82 3.92 0.07 13.34
N LEU A 83 3.74 0.68 12.18
CA LEU A 83 4.82 0.91 11.24
C LEU A 83 5.63 2.13 11.71
N VAL A 84 6.82 1.89 12.24
CA VAL A 84 7.70 2.93 12.78
C VAL A 84 8.66 3.53 11.75
N GLU A 85 9.19 2.72 10.84
CA GLU A 85 10.16 3.13 9.82
C GLU A 85 10.11 2.18 8.62
N GLN A 86 10.47 2.69 7.44
CA GLN A 86 10.64 1.91 6.23
C GLN A 86 11.96 2.29 5.54
N ALA A 87 12.68 1.29 5.06
CA ALA A 87 13.90 1.49 4.27
C ALA A 87 13.92 0.53 3.08
N THR A 88 14.38 1.02 1.94
CA THR A 88 14.55 0.23 0.71
C THR A 88 16.00 0.23 0.28
N SER A 89 16.49 -0.91 -0.21
CA SER A 89 17.80 -1.04 -0.83
C SER A 89 17.70 -1.92 -2.07
N SER A 90 18.69 -1.81 -2.96
CA SER A 90 18.79 -2.59 -4.19
C SER A 90 20.20 -3.11 -4.34
N THR A 91 20.32 -4.37 -4.74
CA THR A 91 21.60 -5.04 -4.97
C THR A 91 21.59 -5.69 -6.35
N ASN A 92 22.73 -5.62 -7.05
CA ASN A 92 22.95 -6.30 -8.31
C ASN A 92 24.40 -6.80 -8.35
N GLU A 93 24.59 -8.05 -7.97
CA GLU A 93 25.90 -8.68 -7.84
C GLU A 93 25.87 -10.05 -8.50
N THR A 94 27.01 -10.47 -9.02
CA THR A 94 27.20 -11.83 -9.53
C THR A 94 28.01 -12.61 -8.51
N TRP A 95 27.51 -13.76 -8.08
CA TRP A 95 28.18 -14.67 -7.15
C TRP A 95 28.61 -15.94 -7.87
N GLU A 96 29.85 -16.38 -7.65
CA GLU A 96 30.32 -17.68 -8.12
C GLU A 96 29.92 -18.77 -7.13
N MET A 97 29.12 -19.74 -7.59
CA MET A 97 28.72 -20.85 -6.74
C MET A 97 29.95 -21.70 -6.38
N PRO A 98 30.08 -22.14 -5.12
CA PRO A 98 31.27 -22.84 -4.64
C PRO A 98 31.36 -24.31 -5.11
N TRP A 99 30.43 -24.77 -5.95
CA TRP A 99 30.34 -26.15 -6.42
C TRP A 99 30.55 -26.24 -7.94
#